data_AF-A0A6C1PHC3-F1
#
_entry.id   AF-A0A6C1PHC3-F1
#
_cell.length_a   1.000
_cell.length_b   1.000
_cell.length_c   1.000
_cell.angle_alpha   90.00
_cell.angle_beta   90.00
_cell.angle_gamma   90.00
#
_symmetry.space_group_name_H-M   'P 1'
#
loop_
_entity.id
_entity.type
_entity.pdbx_description
1 polymer ?
#
loop_
_entity_poly.entity_id
_entity_poly.type
_entity_poly.pdbx_seq_one_letter_code
_entity_poly.pdbx_strand_id
1 'polypeptide(L)'
;MVNRRLSTTRQLLFLALIAALTGIVSAQTSGTADQSRSTMVARLRVSIREPQIRLSWVPADTAGNTIVYRSTTEFADDSFEHAEVVGIVAADVSSFIDVPPQAGSYHYAVVATDADGTPFRSIVPGRNSTLRPVEIAGPPELDGPARITSIAAIATPEGAVTIAIGADRTDRMIAVYRSTSPIRVATDLAGASMFRRIDSRLGSIDDLPVPGIGYYYAAFDAQEVLDGTVTVRPGENATVQSVTIPLPESARPPTPRPAPARVAEPAAPDSDVDADGRLAPEPDAAPEPGVAPQPEVDAVQPPTVVTRGIPLPFLRPQAGFTTGTALSDPRRFLPEPVAVSVDTERAIGRLMERSVPVTIPEGPPILREDRLADPQGIEYRLRTIIDGPIRLFAWEEAIEQIDALASLPLPSDLRARTHYYRGRALHAIGERREALLEFLVAREYHYAESQAWIRVILAELAGSATASQTGF
;
A
#
# COMPACT_ATOMS: atom_id res chain seq x y z
N MET A 1 50.52 66.72 27.03
CA MET A 1 49.95 65.98 25.88
C MET A 1 48.47 65.75 26.18
N VAL A 2 47.58 66.66 25.77
CA VAL A 2 46.95 66.76 24.43
C VAL A 2 45.91 65.65 24.24
N ASN A 3 44.65 65.94 24.57
CA ASN A 3 43.48 66.05 23.66
C ASN A 3 42.62 64.76 23.68
N ARG A 4 41.29 64.77 23.56
CA ARG A 4 40.28 65.82 23.35
C ARG A 4 38.90 65.22 23.65
N ARG A 5 38.04 66.00 24.31
CA ARG A 5 36.58 65.92 24.16
C ARG A 5 36.17 66.22 22.71
N LEU A 6 35.03 65.70 22.26
CA LEU A 6 34.10 66.16 21.21
C LEU A 6 33.53 64.92 20.48
N SER A 7 32.26 64.82 20.12
CA SER A 7 31.07 65.57 20.49
C SER A 7 29.85 64.88 19.91
N THR A 8 28.76 65.09 20.61
CA THR A 8 27.35 64.81 20.37
C THR A 8 26.81 65.47 19.09
N THR A 9 27.51 65.37 17.95
CA THR A 9 27.18 66.11 16.70
C THR A 9 26.79 65.20 15.54
N ARG A 10 26.67 63.88 15.75
CA ARG A 10 26.13 62.95 14.74
C ARG A 10 24.68 62.51 14.99
N GLN A 11 24.14 62.73 16.19
CA GLN A 11 22.76 62.38 16.54
C GLN A 11 21.73 63.48 16.25
N LEU A 12 22.14 64.73 16.06
CA LEU A 12 21.21 65.85 15.79
C LEU A 12 20.98 66.15 14.30
N LEU A 13 21.81 65.60 13.39
CA LEU A 13 21.66 65.84 11.95
C LEU A 13 20.72 64.85 11.25
N PHE A 14 20.39 63.72 11.90
CA PHE A 14 19.44 62.73 11.36
C PHE A 14 17.98 63.01 11.78
N LEU A 15 17.75 63.84 12.81
CA LEU A 15 16.40 64.21 13.27
C LEU A 15 15.84 65.47 12.61
N ALA A 16 16.67 66.29 11.95
CA ALA A 16 16.23 67.52 11.29
C ALA A 16 15.76 67.33 9.83
N LEU A 17 16.01 66.16 9.21
CA LEU A 17 15.55 65.87 7.84
C LEU A 17 14.13 65.27 7.78
N ILE A 18 13.58 64.80 8.92
CA ILE A 18 12.25 64.18 8.99
C ILE A 18 11.15 65.20 9.36
N ALA A 19 11.52 66.40 9.82
CA ALA A 19 10.56 67.45 10.24
C ALA A 19 10.38 68.61 9.22
N ALA A 20 10.99 68.53 8.03
CA ALA A 20 10.98 69.62 7.04
C ALA A 20 10.15 69.33 5.77
N LEU A 21 9.20 68.38 5.82
CA LEU A 21 8.21 68.19 4.75
C LEU A 21 6.76 68.18 5.28
N THR A 22 6.51 68.92 6.35
CA THR A 22 5.17 69.24 6.86
C THR A 22 4.94 70.75 6.83
N GLY A 23 4.10 71.19 5.88
CA GLY A 23 3.50 72.53 5.76
C GLY A 23 4.28 73.48 4.83
N ILE A 24 3.71 74.22 3.88
CA ILE A 24 2.32 74.66 3.63
C ILE A 24 2.25 75.03 2.13
N VAL A 25 1.31 74.45 1.39
CA VAL A 25 0.52 75.18 0.36
C VAL A 25 -0.92 74.72 0.53
N SER A 26 -1.77 75.65 0.95
CA SER A 26 -3.22 75.51 0.96
C SER A 26 -3.80 76.03 -0.36
N ALA A 27 -4.95 75.46 -0.70
CA ALA A 27 -6.05 76.00 -1.50
C ALA A 27 -6.21 75.53 -2.96
N GLN A 28 -7.45 75.10 -3.22
CA GLN A 28 -8.12 74.79 -4.49
C GLN A 28 -7.82 73.39 -5.04
N THR A 29 -8.57 72.38 -4.63
CA THR A 29 -9.92 72.19 -5.18
C THR A 29 -10.81 71.49 -4.15
N SER A 30 -11.85 72.20 -3.71
CA SER A 30 -13.04 71.58 -3.13
C SER A 30 -13.77 70.83 -4.26
N GLY A 31 -13.21 69.71 -4.70
CA GLY A 31 -13.99 68.66 -5.31
C GLY A 31 -14.59 67.85 -4.18
N THR A 32 -15.90 67.88 -4.04
CA THR A 32 -16.69 66.89 -3.30
C THR A 32 -16.05 65.51 -3.47
N ALA A 33 -15.28 65.08 -2.47
CA ALA A 33 -14.92 63.69 -2.31
C ALA A 33 -16.21 62.99 -1.90
N ASP A 34 -17.02 62.68 -2.90
CA ASP A 34 -17.92 61.55 -2.86
C ASP A 34 -17.02 60.37 -2.46
N GLN A 35 -17.06 60.02 -1.16
CA GLN A 35 -16.47 58.79 -0.67
C GLN A 35 -17.24 57.70 -1.38
N SER A 36 -16.70 57.26 -2.52
CA SER A 36 -17.21 56.13 -3.27
C SER A 36 -17.06 54.90 -2.38
N ARG A 37 -18.07 54.68 -1.54
CA ARG A 37 -18.27 53.46 -0.78
C ARG A 37 -18.33 52.34 -1.79
N SER A 38 -17.31 51.49 -1.84
CA SER A 38 -17.33 50.38 -2.76
C SER A 38 -18.31 49.35 -2.23
N THR A 39 -19.40 49.13 -2.96
CA THR A 39 -20.38 48.08 -2.71
C THR A 39 -19.87 46.68 -3.07
N MET A 40 -18.61 46.58 -3.48
CA MET A 40 -18.01 45.35 -3.98
C MET A 40 -16.74 44.99 -3.22
N VAL A 41 -16.61 43.69 -2.98
CA VAL A 41 -15.36 43.08 -2.50
C VAL A 41 -14.25 43.35 -3.51
N ALA A 42 -13.02 43.52 -3.04
CA ALA A 42 -11.88 43.79 -3.91
C ALA A 42 -10.62 43.03 -3.48
N ARG A 43 -9.65 42.94 -4.39
CA ARG A 43 -8.34 42.31 -4.15
C ARG A 43 -8.45 40.88 -3.60
N LEU A 44 -9.30 40.07 -4.22
CA LEU A 44 -9.33 38.64 -3.93
C LEU A 44 -7.94 38.03 -4.19
N ARG A 45 -7.41 37.34 -3.19
CA ARG A 45 -6.16 36.60 -3.22
C ARG A 45 -6.42 35.16 -2.81
N VAL A 46 -5.67 34.27 -3.45
CA VAL A 46 -5.73 32.83 -3.18
C VAL A 46 -4.35 32.37 -2.71
N SER A 47 -4.34 31.53 -1.68
CA SER A 47 -3.17 30.79 -1.23
C SER A 47 -3.52 29.33 -1.01
N ILE A 48 -2.66 28.44 -1.51
CA ILE A 48 -2.90 26.99 -1.49
C ILE A 48 -2.05 26.35 -0.39
N ARG A 49 -2.69 25.51 0.42
CA ARG A 49 -2.06 24.57 1.36
C ARG A 49 -2.83 23.26 1.27
N GLU A 50 -2.48 22.44 0.28
CA GLU A 50 -3.27 21.26 -0.10
C GLU A 50 -3.73 20.39 1.10
N PRO A 51 -5.00 19.96 1.13
CA PRO A 51 -6.08 20.22 0.15
C PRO A 51 -6.84 21.55 0.40
N GLN A 52 -6.32 22.43 1.25
CA GLN A 52 -7.00 23.67 1.66
C GLN A 52 -6.68 24.84 0.73
N ILE A 53 -7.71 25.61 0.39
CA ILE A 53 -7.61 26.87 -0.33
C ILE A 53 -8.00 27.98 0.62
N ARG A 54 -7.05 28.86 0.92
CA ARG A 54 -7.33 30.07 1.69
C ARG A 54 -7.54 31.25 0.75
N LEU A 55 -8.74 31.80 0.81
CA LEU A 55 -9.15 33.03 0.15
C LEU A 55 -9.02 34.20 1.13
N SER A 56 -8.53 35.34 0.66
CA SER A 56 -8.59 36.59 1.41
C SER A 56 -8.87 37.78 0.51
N TRP A 57 -9.58 38.78 1.01
CA TRP A 57 -10.04 39.92 0.22
C TRP A 57 -10.14 41.20 1.06
N VAL A 58 -10.42 42.33 0.41
CA VAL A 58 -10.82 43.59 1.05
C VAL A 58 -12.35 43.63 1.07
N PRO A 59 -13.00 43.73 2.26
CA PRO A 59 -14.45 43.78 2.39
C PRO A 59 -15.08 44.97 1.65
N ALA A 60 -16.36 44.81 1.26
CA ALA A 60 -17.18 45.90 0.77
C ALA A 60 -17.67 46.77 1.95
N ASP A 61 -17.99 48.05 1.69
CA ASP A 61 -18.61 48.93 2.68
C ASP A 61 -20.14 48.75 2.66
N THR A 62 -20.59 47.56 3.06
CA THR A 62 -21.99 47.13 3.08
C THR A 62 -22.36 46.54 4.44
N ALA A 63 -23.61 46.71 4.87
CA ALA A 63 -24.09 46.14 6.13
C ALA A 63 -24.36 44.62 6.06
N GLY A 64 -24.44 44.05 4.85
CA GLY A 64 -24.73 42.63 4.64
C GLY A 64 -23.50 41.73 4.67
N ASN A 65 -23.76 40.43 4.80
CA ASN A 65 -22.77 39.36 4.80
C ASN A 65 -22.02 39.24 3.46
N THR A 66 -20.92 38.50 3.48
CA THR A 66 -20.14 38.14 2.29
C THR A 66 -20.36 36.67 1.95
N ILE A 67 -20.67 36.37 0.69
CA ILE A 67 -20.85 35.02 0.15
C ILE A 67 -19.63 34.65 -0.69
N VAL A 68 -19.14 33.42 -0.49
CA VAL A 68 -18.04 32.82 -1.24
C VAL A 68 -18.62 31.75 -2.16
N TYR A 69 -18.32 31.88 -3.44
CA TYR A 69 -18.71 30.97 -4.51
C TYR A 69 -17.50 30.20 -5.05
N ARG A 70 -17.72 28.93 -5.38
CA ARG A 70 -16.79 28.06 -6.11
C ARG A 70 -17.44 27.58 -7.40
N SER A 71 -16.68 27.50 -8.48
CA SER A 71 -17.14 26.99 -9.78
C SER A 71 -16.04 26.18 -10.44
N THR A 72 -16.40 25.18 -11.25
CA THR A 72 -15.45 24.46 -12.11
C THR A 72 -15.21 25.16 -13.45
N THR A 73 -15.97 26.22 -13.73
CA THR A 73 -15.80 27.09 -14.90
C THR A 73 -15.53 28.52 -14.46
N GLU A 74 -14.92 29.31 -15.32
CA GLU A 74 -14.69 30.74 -15.08
C GLU A 74 -16.02 31.49 -14.84
N PHE A 75 -16.00 32.49 -13.97
CA PHE A 75 -17.13 33.39 -13.77
C PHE A 75 -17.11 34.49 -14.85
N ALA A 76 -18.16 34.55 -15.67
CA ALA A 76 -18.34 35.59 -16.69
C ALA A 76 -19.44 36.58 -16.24
N ASP A 77 -19.09 37.89 -16.21
CA ASP A 77 -19.85 39.14 -16.07
C ASP A 77 -21.09 39.25 -15.13
N ASP A 78 -21.84 38.17 -14.90
CA ASP A 78 -22.94 38.02 -13.93
C ASP A 78 -23.46 36.56 -13.78
N SER A 79 -22.84 35.58 -14.46
CA SER A 79 -23.30 34.18 -14.45
C SER A 79 -22.76 33.40 -13.25
N PHE A 80 -23.70 32.74 -12.56
CA PHE A 80 -23.47 31.85 -11.42
C PHE A 80 -23.99 30.42 -11.71
N GLU A 81 -24.21 30.07 -12.98
CA GLU A 81 -24.88 28.82 -13.39
C GLU A 81 -24.18 27.55 -12.89
N HIS A 82 -22.84 27.58 -12.81
CA HIS A 82 -22.02 26.49 -12.29
C HIS A 82 -21.41 26.80 -10.91
N ALA A 83 -21.91 27.84 -10.25
CA ALA A 83 -21.37 28.33 -9.00
C ALA A 83 -22.10 27.72 -7.79
N GLU A 84 -21.34 27.04 -6.95
CA GLU A 84 -21.76 26.55 -5.65
C GLU A 84 -21.43 27.58 -4.56
N VAL A 85 -22.35 27.81 -3.62
CA VAL A 85 -22.05 28.58 -2.41
C VAL A 85 -21.28 27.68 -1.44
N VAL A 86 -20.01 28.00 -1.21
CA VAL A 86 -19.14 27.25 -0.28
C VAL A 86 -19.10 27.86 1.10
N GLY A 87 -19.51 29.12 1.26
CA GLY A 87 -19.54 29.77 2.56
C GLY A 87 -20.23 31.12 2.56
N ILE A 88 -20.74 31.50 3.74
CA ILE A 88 -21.27 32.83 4.04
C ILE A 88 -20.59 33.29 5.33
N VAL A 89 -19.97 34.48 5.29
CA VAL A 89 -19.25 35.07 6.42
C VAL A 89 -19.77 36.47 6.72
N ALA A 90 -19.57 36.95 7.95
CA ALA A 90 -19.98 38.29 8.35
C ALA A 90 -19.26 39.38 7.55
N ALA A 91 -19.84 40.58 7.48
CA ALA A 91 -19.35 41.71 6.68
C ALA A 91 -17.90 42.14 7.01
N ASP A 92 -17.48 41.95 8.25
CA ASP A 92 -16.15 42.29 8.76
C ASP A 92 -15.09 41.19 8.53
N VAL A 93 -15.52 40.01 8.07
CA VAL A 93 -14.63 38.88 7.78
C VAL A 93 -14.04 39.04 6.38
N SER A 94 -12.71 38.94 6.32
CA SER A 94 -11.90 39.17 5.10
C SER A 94 -11.14 37.94 4.62
N SER A 95 -11.43 36.76 5.18
CA SER A 95 -10.82 35.49 4.74
C SER A 95 -11.73 34.30 4.95
N PHE A 96 -11.57 33.30 4.08
CA PHE A 96 -12.29 32.02 4.12
C PHE A 96 -11.35 30.88 3.74
N ILE A 97 -11.56 29.70 4.30
CA ILE A 97 -10.83 28.48 3.94
C ILE A 97 -11.83 27.51 3.33
N ASP A 98 -11.61 27.17 2.07
CA ASP A 98 -12.33 26.12 1.36
C ASP A 98 -11.50 24.83 1.33
N VAL A 99 -12.18 23.68 1.31
CA VAL A 99 -11.57 22.36 1.12
C VAL A 99 -12.39 21.65 0.03
N PRO A 100 -11.98 21.76 -1.25
CA PRO A 100 -12.71 21.12 -2.33
C PRO A 100 -12.83 19.60 -2.13
N PRO A 101 -13.98 19.01 -2.45
CA PRO A 101 -14.22 17.58 -2.22
C PRO A 101 -13.43 16.68 -3.19
N GLN A 102 -12.99 17.23 -4.33
CA GLN A 102 -12.28 16.50 -5.38
C GLN A 102 -11.07 17.29 -5.88
N ALA A 103 -10.12 16.57 -6.48
CA ALA A 103 -9.06 17.16 -7.27
C ALA A 103 -9.63 17.93 -8.47
N GLY A 104 -8.94 18.98 -8.92
CA GLY A 104 -9.31 19.68 -10.13
C GLY A 104 -9.08 21.18 -10.09
N SER A 105 -9.57 21.84 -11.14
CA SER A 105 -9.42 23.26 -11.37
C SER A 105 -10.66 24.01 -10.87
N TYR A 106 -10.46 24.94 -9.94
CA TYR A 106 -11.57 25.68 -9.30
C TYR A 106 -11.42 27.20 -9.47
N HIS A 107 -12.48 27.86 -9.88
CA HIS A 107 -12.61 29.31 -9.86
C HIS A 107 -13.38 29.75 -8.62
N TYR A 108 -13.02 30.92 -8.09
CA TYR A 108 -13.69 31.50 -6.92
C TYR A 108 -14.22 32.90 -7.23
N ALA A 109 -15.35 33.23 -6.63
CA ALA A 109 -15.90 34.57 -6.58
C ALA A 109 -16.36 34.91 -5.17
N VAL A 110 -16.19 36.16 -4.76
CA VAL A 110 -16.59 36.65 -3.44
C VAL A 110 -17.47 37.89 -3.61
N VAL A 111 -18.66 37.85 -3.05
CA VAL A 111 -19.72 38.84 -3.29
C VAL A 111 -20.32 39.29 -1.96
N ALA A 112 -20.48 40.60 -1.79
CA ALA A 112 -21.17 41.16 -0.64
C ALA A 112 -22.70 41.13 -0.85
N THR A 113 -23.45 41.23 0.25
CA THR A 113 -24.91 41.36 0.25
C THR A 113 -25.35 42.71 0.80
N ASP A 114 -26.56 43.14 0.48
CA ASP A 114 -27.21 44.26 1.14
C ASP A 114 -27.74 43.88 2.53
N ALA A 115 -28.37 44.84 3.23
CA ALA A 115 -28.93 44.62 4.56
C ALA A 115 -30.06 43.56 4.58
N ASP A 116 -30.71 43.32 3.43
CA ASP A 116 -31.77 42.34 3.26
C ASP A 116 -31.24 40.95 2.85
N GLY A 117 -29.91 40.83 2.66
CA GLY A 117 -29.23 39.59 2.26
C GLY A 117 -29.19 39.35 0.75
N THR A 118 -29.56 40.33 -0.07
CA THR A 118 -29.52 40.21 -1.53
C THR A 118 -28.07 40.37 -2.03
N PRO A 119 -27.52 39.39 -2.79
CA PRO A 119 -26.15 39.47 -3.26
C PRO A 119 -25.96 40.46 -4.42
N PHE A 120 -24.90 41.25 -4.37
CA PHE A 120 -24.46 42.11 -5.47
C PHE A 120 -23.77 41.27 -6.55
N ARG A 121 -24.55 40.65 -7.46
CA ARG A 121 -24.10 39.69 -8.48
C ARG A 121 -23.19 40.22 -9.60
N SER A 122 -22.48 41.32 -9.38
CA SER A 122 -21.49 41.85 -10.31
C SER A 122 -20.14 41.16 -10.11
N ILE A 123 -19.63 40.52 -11.16
CA ILE A 123 -18.30 39.90 -11.16
C ILE A 123 -17.35 40.74 -12.01
N VAL A 124 -16.18 41.04 -11.44
CA VAL A 124 -15.07 41.68 -12.13
C VAL A 124 -13.84 40.76 -12.01
N PRO A 125 -13.45 40.07 -13.10
CA PRO A 125 -12.31 39.18 -13.13
C PRO A 125 -11.03 39.80 -12.54
N GLY A 126 -10.39 39.07 -11.62
CA GLY A 126 -9.18 39.52 -10.92
C GLY A 126 -9.41 40.54 -9.79
N ARG A 127 -10.64 41.02 -9.58
CA ARG A 127 -10.99 41.92 -8.48
C ARG A 127 -11.71 41.20 -7.36
N ASN A 128 -12.87 40.61 -7.67
CA ASN A 128 -13.68 39.82 -6.74
C ASN A 128 -13.89 38.38 -7.23
N SER A 129 -13.29 38.01 -8.36
CA SER A 129 -13.15 36.63 -8.80
C SER A 129 -11.73 36.31 -9.24
N THR A 130 -11.40 35.03 -9.30
CA THR A 130 -10.11 34.53 -9.76
C THR A 130 -10.01 34.57 -11.28
N LEU A 131 -8.92 35.17 -11.81
CA LEU A 131 -8.65 35.22 -13.26
C LEU A 131 -8.14 33.89 -13.83
N ARG A 132 -7.45 33.08 -13.01
CA ARG A 132 -6.97 31.75 -13.36
C ARG A 132 -7.55 30.74 -12.38
N PRO A 133 -7.80 29.49 -12.80
CA PRO A 133 -8.22 28.46 -11.88
C PRO A 133 -7.17 28.22 -10.81
N VAL A 134 -7.65 27.84 -9.64
CA VAL A 134 -6.86 27.31 -8.53
C VAL A 134 -6.80 25.80 -8.74
N GLU A 135 -5.60 25.28 -9.00
CA GLU A 135 -5.38 23.85 -9.18
C GLU A 135 -5.23 23.18 -7.82
N ILE A 136 -6.10 22.20 -7.53
CA ILE A 136 -5.91 21.26 -6.43
C ILE A 136 -5.45 19.95 -7.02
N ALA A 137 -4.17 19.64 -6.76
CA ALA A 137 -3.66 18.32 -7.01
C ALA A 137 -4.49 17.32 -6.21
N GLY A 138 -5.04 16.33 -6.89
CA GLY A 138 -5.55 15.16 -6.22
C GLY A 138 -4.44 14.42 -5.51
N PRO A 139 -4.77 13.43 -4.66
CA PRO A 139 -3.84 12.33 -4.48
C PRO A 139 -3.40 11.86 -5.89
N PRO A 140 -2.12 11.51 -6.10
CA PRO A 140 -1.68 10.94 -7.37
C PRO A 140 -2.70 9.85 -7.74
N GLU A 141 -3.05 9.77 -9.03
CA GLU A 141 -4.05 8.83 -9.56
C GLU A 141 -3.60 7.40 -9.28
N LEU A 142 -3.85 6.96 -8.04
CA LEU A 142 -3.43 5.70 -7.48
C LEU A 142 -4.52 4.65 -7.65
N ASP A 143 -5.61 4.94 -8.37
CA ASP A 143 -6.82 4.11 -8.42
C ASP A 143 -7.15 3.47 -9.79
N GLY A 144 -6.14 3.27 -10.65
CA GLY A 144 -6.25 2.35 -11.80
C GLY A 144 -5.61 0.97 -11.54
N PRO A 145 -5.96 -0.08 -12.30
CA PRO A 145 -5.20 -1.33 -12.28
C PRO A 145 -3.76 -1.11 -12.79
N ALA A 146 -2.81 -1.94 -12.36
CA ALA A 146 -1.47 -1.96 -12.95
C ALA A 146 -1.53 -2.49 -14.39
N ARG A 147 -0.95 -1.73 -15.32
CA ARG A 147 -0.75 -2.20 -16.68
C ARG A 147 0.53 -3.01 -16.75
N ILE A 148 0.41 -4.28 -17.11
CA ILE A 148 1.58 -5.09 -17.47
C ILE A 148 2.15 -4.57 -18.78
N THR A 149 3.43 -4.21 -18.74
CA THR A 149 4.20 -3.61 -19.85
C THR A 149 5.09 -4.62 -20.55
N SER A 150 5.47 -5.72 -19.88
CA SER A 150 6.23 -6.80 -20.49
C SER A 150 6.08 -8.11 -19.73
N ILE A 151 6.19 -9.23 -20.45
CA ILE A 151 6.33 -10.57 -19.88
C ILE A 151 7.29 -11.40 -20.72
N ALA A 152 8.21 -12.10 -20.07
CA ALA A 152 9.11 -13.06 -20.71
C ALA A 152 9.26 -14.29 -19.83
N ALA A 153 9.33 -15.47 -20.46
CA ALA A 153 9.54 -16.74 -19.76
C ALA A 153 10.72 -17.48 -20.39
N ILE A 154 11.71 -17.84 -19.58
CA ILE A 154 12.97 -18.44 -20.02
C ILE A 154 13.24 -19.70 -19.19
N ALA A 155 13.51 -20.82 -19.87
CA ALA A 155 13.92 -22.05 -19.20
C ALA A 155 15.36 -21.91 -18.68
N THR A 156 15.60 -22.32 -17.44
CA THR A 156 16.92 -22.31 -16.81
C THR A 156 17.58 -23.70 -16.91
N PRO A 157 18.91 -23.78 -16.85
CA PRO A 157 19.64 -25.06 -16.85
C PRO A 157 19.27 -25.99 -15.69
N GLU A 158 18.80 -25.43 -14.58
CA GLU A 158 18.42 -26.15 -13.36
C GLU A 158 17.03 -26.80 -13.46
N GLY A 159 16.35 -26.66 -14.60
CA GLY A 159 15.02 -27.22 -14.82
C GLY A 159 13.90 -26.37 -14.21
N ALA A 160 14.09 -25.05 -14.16
CA ALA A 160 13.04 -24.09 -13.82
C ALA A 160 12.67 -23.23 -15.04
N VAL A 161 11.60 -22.45 -14.92
CA VAL A 161 11.25 -21.37 -15.83
C VAL A 161 11.22 -20.07 -15.04
N THR A 162 12.11 -19.14 -15.36
CA THR A 162 12.07 -17.79 -14.82
C THR A 162 11.15 -16.92 -15.66
N ILE A 163 10.17 -16.30 -15.02
CA ILE A 163 9.12 -15.47 -15.60
C ILE A 163 9.37 -14.03 -15.15
N ALA A 164 9.90 -13.20 -16.05
CA ALA A 164 10.11 -11.77 -15.83
C ALA A 164 8.87 -10.98 -16.24
N ILE A 165 8.44 -10.04 -15.40
CA ILE A 165 7.22 -9.25 -15.57
C ILE A 165 7.52 -7.78 -15.29
N GLY A 166 7.20 -6.93 -16.26
CA GLY A 166 7.20 -5.48 -16.11
C GLY A 166 5.78 -4.96 -15.89
N ALA A 167 5.62 -4.04 -14.94
CA ALA A 167 4.37 -3.30 -14.72
C ALA A 167 4.68 -1.80 -14.62
N ASP A 168 3.74 -0.95 -15.01
CA ASP A 168 3.84 0.50 -14.88
C ASP A 168 3.69 0.98 -13.41
N ARG A 169 3.17 0.10 -12.55
CA ARG A 169 2.94 0.32 -11.12
C ARG A 169 3.58 -0.78 -10.29
N THR A 170 4.06 -0.40 -9.11
CA THR A 170 4.79 -1.27 -8.17
C THR A 170 4.05 -1.44 -6.82
N ASP A 171 2.85 -0.88 -6.70
CA ASP A 171 2.00 -0.94 -5.51
C ASP A 171 0.79 -1.87 -5.69
N ARG A 172 0.83 -2.74 -6.70
CA ARG A 172 -0.27 -3.61 -7.10
C ARG A 172 0.08 -5.09 -7.01
N MET A 173 -0.95 -5.91 -6.89
CA MET A 173 -0.82 -7.37 -6.96
C MET A 173 -1.03 -7.83 -8.39
N ILE A 174 -0.14 -8.67 -8.89
CA ILE A 174 -0.18 -9.23 -10.22
C ILE A 174 -0.55 -10.71 -10.14
N ALA A 175 -1.57 -11.13 -10.88
CA ALA A 175 -1.94 -12.53 -11.05
C ALA A 175 -1.23 -13.11 -12.28
N VAL A 176 -0.48 -14.18 -12.07
CA VAL A 176 0.27 -14.90 -13.12
C VAL A 176 -0.42 -16.22 -13.41
N TYR A 177 -0.70 -16.43 -14.69
CA TYR A 177 -1.36 -17.61 -15.24
C TYR A 177 -0.36 -18.47 -16.01
N ARG A 178 -0.64 -19.78 -16.01
CA ARG A 178 0.07 -20.79 -16.77
C ARG A 178 -0.93 -21.60 -17.59
N SER A 179 -0.59 -21.88 -18.85
CA SER A 179 -1.39 -22.73 -19.72
C SER A 179 -0.52 -23.59 -20.61
N THR A 180 -1.00 -24.77 -20.99
CA THR A 180 -0.38 -25.60 -22.03
C THR A 180 -0.86 -25.23 -23.43
N SER A 181 -1.78 -24.26 -23.53
CA SER A 181 -2.28 -23.67 -24.78
C SER A 181 -2.03 -22.16 -24.80
N PRO A 182 -1.84 -21.54 -25.98
CA PRO A 182 -1.66 -20.09 -26.08
C PRO A 182 -2.80 -19.30 -25.43
N ILE A 183 -2.47 -18.27 -24.66
CA ILE A 183 -3.44 -17.32 -24.08
C ILE A 183 -3.47 -16.08 -24.99
N ARG A 184 -4.46 -16.00 -25.88
CA ARG A 184 -4.58 -14.92 -26.88
C ARG A 184 -5.73 -13.97 -26.61
N VAL A 185 -6.78 -14.46 -25.97
CA VAL A 185 -7.98 -13.70 -25.60
C VAL A 185 -8.40 -14.04 -24.16
N ALA A 186 -9.23 -13.20 -23.55
CA ALA A 186 -9.65 -13.36 -22.16
C ALA A 186 -10.34 -14.71 -21.89
N THR A 187 -11.11 -15.24 -22.84
CA THR A 187 -11.75 -16.57 -22.74
C THR A 187 -10.78 -17.73 -22.62
N ASP A 188 -9.53 -17.59 -23.10
CA ASP A 188 -8.51 -18.64 -22.98
C ASP A 188 -8.07 -18.84 -21.51
N LEU A 189 -8.33 -17.86 -20.64
CA LEU A 189 -8.03 -17.96 -19.21
C LEU A 189 -8.85 -19.03 -18.51
N ALA A 190 -10.01 -19.42 -19.04
CA ALA A 190 -10.80 -20.53 -18.50
C ALA A 190 -10.07 -21.88 -18.59
N GLY A 191 -9.18 -22.04 -19.59
CA GLY A 191 -8.32 -23.22 -19.73
C GLY A 191 -6.94 -23.06 -19.09
N ALA A 192 -6.63 -21.88 -18.55
CA ALA A 192 -5.37 -21.59 -17.88
C ALA A 192 -5.51 -21.78 -16.36
N SER A 193 -4.41 -22.16 -15.71
CA SER A 193 -4.33 -22.23 -14.25
C SER A 193 -3.68 -20.97 -13.70
N MET A 194 -4.28 -20.33 -12.69
CA MET A 194 -3.61 -19.27 -11.94
C MET A 194 -2.47 -19.90 -11.14
N PHE A 195 -1.23 -19.61 -11.55
CA PHE A 195 -0.02 -20.15 -10.94
C PHE A 195 0.30 -19.43 -9.63
N ARG A 196 0.29 -18.09 -9.64
CA ARG A 196 0.72 -17.30 -8.47
C ARG A 196 0.16 -15.87 -8.49
N ARG A 197 -0.03 -15.28 -7.31
CA ARG A 197 -0.17 -13.83 -7.12
C ARG A 197 1.12 -13.27 -6.53
N ILE A 198 1.61 -12.17 -7.09
CA ILE A 198 2.89 -11.56 -6.70
C ILE A 198 2.74 -10.06 -6.51
N ASP A 199 3.60 -9.49 -5.68
CA ASP A 199 3.76 -8.05 -5.61
C ASP A 199 4.43 -7.56 -6.91
N SER A 200 3.90 -6.51 -7.51
CA SER A 200 4.44 -5.90 -8.74
C SER A 200 5.90 -5.41 -8.60
N ARG A 201 6.40 -5.19 -7.37
CA ARG A 201 7.84 -4.92 -7.11
C ARG A 201 8.76 -6.09 -7.38
N LEU A 202 8.26 -7.32 -7.33
CA LEU A 202 9.11 -8.50 -7.40
C LEU A 202 9.76 -8.66 -8.77
N GLY A 203 9.04 -8.28 -9.84
CA GLY A 203 9.53 -8.23 -11.23
C GLY A 203 9.90 -9.57 -11.87
N SER A 204 10.15 -10.64 -11.10
CA SER A 204 10.45 -11.98 -11.63
C SER A 204 10.08 -13.08 -10.64
N ILE A 205 9.64 -14.22 -11.16
CA ILE A 205 9.36 -15.44 -10.37
C ILE A 205 9.81 -16.70 -11.09
N ASP A 206 10.13 -17.73 -10.32
CA ASP A 206 10.45 -19.05 -10.86
C ASP A 206 9.26 -20.00 -10.76
N ASP A 207 9.00 -20.74 -11.84
CA ASP A 207 8.10 -21.89 -11.90
C ASP A 207 8.92 -23.18 -12.11
N LEU A 208 8.42 -24.30 -11.58
CA LEU A 208 8.98 -25.63 -11.75
C LEU A 208 7.97 -26.52 -12.48
N PRO A 209 7.69 -26.26 -13.77
CA PRO A 209 6.73 -27.02 -14.52
C PRO A 209 7.29 -28.38 -14.97
N VAL A 210 6.40 -29.30 -15.34
CA VAL A 210 6.80 -30.65 -15.76
C VAL A 210 7.63 -30.59 -17.06
N PRO A 211 8.85 -31.20 -17.10
CA PRO A 211 9.68 -31.22 -18.29
C PRO A 211 9.01 -31.93 -19.48
N GLY A 212 9.36 -31.50 -20.71
CA GLY A 212 8.83 -32.03 -21.96
C GLY A 212 7.49 -31.44 -22.41
N ILE A 213 6.88 -30.56 -21.61
CA ILE A 213 5.62 -29.87 -21.93
C ILE A 213 5.89 -28.38 -22.19
N GLY A 214 5.28 -27.82 -23.22
CA GLY A 214 5.35 -26.40 -23.54
C GLY A 214 4.32 -25.58 -22.76
N TYR A 215 4.78 -24.52 -22.09
CA TYR A 215 3.92 -23.65 -21.28
C TYR A 215 3.91 -22.21 -21.80
N TYR A 216 2.73 -21.61 -21.77
CA TYR A 216 2.47 -20.20 -22.00
C TYR A 216 2.14 -19.53 -20.67
N TYR A 217 2.58 -18.28 -20.53
CA TYR A 217 2.36 -17.48 -19.33
C TYR A 217 1.63 -16.20 -19.66
N ALA A 218 0.80 -15.73 -18.74
CA ALA A 218 0.19 -14.41 -18.81
C ALA A 218 0.17 -13.76 -17.43
N ALA A 219 0.22 -12.43 -17.39
CA ALA A 219 0.20 -11.65 -16.16
C ALA A 219 -0.81 -10.51 -16.29
N PHE A 220 -1.58 -10.26 -15.23
CA PHE A 220 -2.60 -9.21 -15.18
C PHE A 220 -2.64 -8.59 -13.79
N ASP A 221 -3.19 -7.37 -13.66
CA ASP A 221 -3.54 -6.88 -12.34
C ASP A 221 -4.56 -7.82 -11.70
N ALA A 222 -4.36 -8.19 -10.44
CA ALA A 222 -5.21 -9.13 -9.74
C ALA A 222 -6.65 -8.63 -9.62
N GLN A 223 -6.86 -7.32 -9.56
CA GLN A 223 -8.18 -6.71 -9.51
C GLN A 223 -8.90 -6.82 -10.87
N GLU A 224 -8.21 -6.62 -12.00
CA GLU A 224 -8.82 -6.80 -13.34
C GLU A 224 -9.30 -8.24 -13.54
N VAL A 225 -8.56 -9.20 -12.99
CA VAL A 225 -8.95 -10.62 -13.00
C VAL A 225 -10.22 -10.86 -12.19
N LEU A 226 -10.31 -10.29 -10.99
CA LEU A 226 -11.48 -10.41 -10.11
C LEU A 226 -12.71 -9.74 -10.71
N ASP A 227 -12.53 -8.55 -11.28
CA ASP A 227 -13.60 -7.76 -11.90
C ASP A 227 -14.01 -8.30 -13.28
N GLY A 228 -13.26 -9.26 -13.83
CA GLY A 228 -13.51 -9.85 -15.15
C GLY A 228 -13.26 -8.90 -16.31
N THR A 229 -12.46 -7.85 -16.09
CA THR A 229 -12.17 -6.77 -17.06
C THR A 229 -10.87 -6.98 -17.83
N VAL A 230 -10.23 -8.14 -17.65
CA VAL A 230 -8.94 -8.48 -18.25
C VAL A 230 -8.94 -8.33 -19.78
N THR A 231 -7.92 -7.65 -20.29
CA THR A 231 -7.62 -7.60 -21.73
C THR A 231 -6.29 -8.29 -22.02
N VAL A 232 -6.30 -9.32 -22.86
CA VAL A 232 -5.09 -10.04 -23.29
C VAL A 232 -4.44 -9.33 -24.47
N ARG A 233 -3.15 -9.07 -24.35
CA ARG A 233 -2.26 -8.43 -25.33
C ARG A 233 -1.03 -9.34 -25.53
N PRO A 234 -1.07 -10.28 -26.49
CA PRO A 234 0.05 -11.17 -26.75
C PRO A 234 1.35 -10.41 -27.04
N GLY A 235 2.44 -10.83 -26.40
CA GLY A 235 3.75 -10.20 -26.46
C GLY A 235 3.97 -9.12 -25.39
N GLU A 236 2.91 -8.65 -24.73
CA GLU A 236 3.01 -7.65 -23.67
C GLU A 236 2.65 -8.24 -22.31
N ASN A 237 1.45 -8.79 -22.18
CA ASN A 237 0.97 -9.38 -20.93
C ASN A 237 0.68 -10.89 -21.04
N ALA A 238 0.92 -11.48 -22.20
CA ALA A 238 0.91 -12.93 -22.42
C ALA A 238 2.06 -13.34 -23.35
N THR A 239 2.72 -14.46 -23.09
CA THR A 239 3.81 -14.96 -23.94
C THR A 239 3.25 -15.47 -25.27
N VAL A 240 3.94 -15.13 -26.37
CA VAL A 240 3.56 -15.59 -27.72
C VAL A 240 4.07 -16.99 -28.02
N GLN A 241 5.26 -17.30 -27.51
CA GLN A 241 5.91 -18.61 -27.66
C GLN A 241 5.84 -19.37 -26.34
N SER A 242 5.70 -20.69 -26.42
CA SER A 242 5.80 -21.56 -25.26
C SER A 242 7.27 -21.76 -24.86
N VAL A 243 7.50 -21.88 -23.56
CA VAL A 243 8.78 -22.32 -23.00
C VAL A 243 8.67 -23.78 -22.58
N THR A 244 9.70 -24.58 -22.85
CA THR A 244 9.75 -26.01 -22.53
C THR A 244 11.05 -26.32 -21.81
N ILE A 245 10.98 -27.02 -20.69
CA ILE A 245 12.15 -27.60 -20.04
C ILE A 245 12.45 -28.95 -20.72
N PRO A 246 13.69 -29.19 -21.21
CA PRO A 246 14.05 -30.48 -21.81
C PRO A 246 13.91 -31.64 -20.82
N LEU A 247 13.51 -32.83 -21.30
CA LEU A 247 13.54 -34.04 -20.48
C LEU A 247 14.98 -34.37 -20.07
N PRO A 248 15.25 -34.75 -18.81
CA PRO A 248 16.57 -35.21 -18.39
C PRO A 248 16.96 -36.46 -19.19
N GLU A 249 18.24 -36.57 -19.55
CA GLU A 249 18.74 -37.63 -20.43
C GLU A 249 18.50 -39.05 -19.87
N SER A 250 18.43 -39.17 -18.54
CA SER A 250 18.08 -40.40 -17.81
C SER A 250 16.62 -40.86 -17.99
N ALA A 251 15.73 -40.00 -18.49
CA ALA A 251 14.33 -40.33 -18.76
C ALA A 251 14.08 -40.75 -20.22
N ARG A 252 15.12 -40.77 -21.09
CA ARG A 252 14.98 -41.39 -22.40
C ARG A 252 14.85 -42.90 -22.23
N PRO A 253 13.85 -43.55 -22.87
CA PRO A 253 13.80 -45.00 -22.88
C PRO A 253 15.13 -45.54 -23.43
N PRO A 254 15.71 -46.59 -22.84
CA PRO A 254 16.91 -47.21 -23.37
C PRO A 254 16.63 -47.60 -24.82
N THR A 255 17.58 -47.29 -25.71
CA THR A 255 17.52 -47.74 -27.09
C THR A 255 17.22 -49.24 -27.10
N PRO A 256 16.26 -49.72 -27.91
CA PRO A 256 15.99 -51.14 -27.99
C PRO A 256 17.32 -51.83 -28.32
N ARG A 257 17.76 -52.74 -27.44
CA ARG A 257 18.91 -53.61 -27.74
C ARG A 257 18.62 -54.23 -29.11
N PRO A 258 19.57 -54.20 -30.05
CA PRO A 258 19.40 -54.91 -31.30
C PRO A 258 19.06 -56.36 -30.96
N ALA A 259 17.91 -56.83 -31.45
CA ALA A 259 17.51 -58.21 -31.30
C ALA A 259 18.69 -59.09 -31.75
N PRO A 260 19.07 -60.15 -31.01
CA PRO A 260 20.10 -61.05 -31.46
C PRO A 260 19.71 -61.56 -32.85
N ALA A 261 20.64 -61.42 -33.80
CA ALA A 261 20.45 -61.85 -35.17
C ALA A 261 19.93 -63.29 -35.18
N ARG A 262 18.72 -63.47 -35.71
CA ARG A 262 18.15 -64.78 -35.98
C ARG A 262 19.09 -65.46 -36.96
N VAL A 263 19.85 -66.44 -36.47
CA VAL A 263 20.64 -67.33 -37.33
C VAL A 263 19.65 -67.99 -38.27
N ALA A 264 19.87 -67.78 -39.57
CA ALA A 264 19.09 -68.40 -40.63
C ALA A 264 19.20 -69.92 -40.51
N GLU A 265 18.08 -70.57 -40.22
CA GLU A 265 17.94 -72.02 -40.33
C GLU A 265 17.73 -72.36 -41.82
N PRO A 266 18.49 -73.31 -42.38
CA PRO A 266 18.44 -73.62 -43.80
C PRO A 266 17.18 -74.40 -44.16
N ALA A 267 16.66 -74.11 -45.35
CA ALA A 267 15.51 -74.73 -45.97
C ALA A 267 15.61 -76.27 -46.04
N ALA A 268 14.52 -76.94 -45.71
CA ALA A 268 14.25 -78.32 -46.12
C ALA A 268 13.12 -78.34 -47.16
N PRO A 269 13.12 -79.31 -48.10
CA PRO A 269 12.35 -79.25 -49.33
C PRO A 269 11.00 -79.99 -49.27
N ASP A 270 10.23 -79.75 -50.33
CA ASP A 270 8.90 -80.23 -50.72
C ASP A 270 8.50 -81.68 -50.33
N SER A 271 7.21 -81.87 -50.03
CA SER A 271 6.42 -83.02 -50.48
C SER A 271 4.91 -82.75 -50.37
N ASP A 272 4.25 -82.71 -51.54
CA ASP A 272 2.97 -83.33 -51.95
C ASP A 272 1.94 -83.70 -50.85
N VAL A 273 0.70 -83.18 -50.85
CA VAL A 273 -0.48 -83.64 -51.66
C VAL A 273 -0.78 -85.13 -51.36
N ASP A 274 -1.92 -85.61 -50.86
CA ASP A 274 -3.32 -85.17 -50.85
C ASP A 274 -4.19 -86.01 -49.87
N ALA A 275 -5.46 -85.61 -49.77
CA ALA A 275 -6.66 -86.45 -49.59
C ALA A 275 -6.93 -87.12 -48.23
N ASP A 276 -7.72 -86.44 -47.39
CA ASP A 276 -9.11 -86.86 -47.20
C ASP A 276 -9.89 -85.83 -46.35
N GLY A 277 -11.00 -85.35 -46.90
CA GLY A 277 -11.78 -84.28 -46.30
C GLY A 277 -12.51 -84.69 -45.02
N ARG A 278 -12.49 -83.81 -44.02
CA ARG A 278 -13.66 -83.40 -43.23
C ARG A 278 -13.31 -82.31 -42.22
N LEU A 279 -14.25 -81.37 -42.06
CA LEU A 279 -14.21 -80.22 -41.17
C LEU A 279 -14.10 -80.61 -39.68
N ALA A 280 -13.48 -79.71 -38.92
CA ALA A 280 -13.31 -79.68 -37.46
C ALA A 280 -14.62 -79.86 -36.67
N PRO A 281 -14.51 -80.19 -35.36
CA PRO A 281 -14.64 -79.12 -34.37
C PRO A 281 -13.66 -79.20 -33.18
N GLU A 282 -13.68 -78.12 -32.41
CA GLU A 282 -12.88 -77.73 -31.24
C GLU A 282 -12.65 -78.82 -30.16
N PRO A 283 -11.52 -78.76 -29.42
CA PRO A 283 -11.36 -79.51 -28.19
C PRO A 283 -11.80 -78.68 -26.97
N ASP A 284 -12.77 -79.21 -26.24
CA ASP A 284 -13.15 -78.76 -24.91
C ASP A 284 -12.44 -79.61 -23.83
N ALA A 285 -12.06 -78.93 -22.76
CA ALA A 285 -11.75 -79.39 -21.41
C ALA A 285 -10.54 -80.31 -21.09
N ALA A 286 -9.60 -79.68 -20.35
CA ALA A 286 -8.89 -80.11 -19.14
C ALA A 286 -7.56 -80.91 -19.27
N PRO A 287 -6.66 -80.90 -18.26
CA PRO A 287 -6.55 -80.07 -17.04
C PRO A 287 -5.19 -79.33 -16.92
N GLU A 288 -5.09 -78.39 -15.97
CA GLU A 288 -3.84 -77.73 -15.58
C GLU A 288 -2.74 -78.70 -15.14
N PRO A 289 -1.48 -78.42 -15.51
CA PRO A 289 -0.35 -78.83 -14.69
C PRO A 289 0.63 -77.67 -14.43
N GLY A 290 0.95 -77.49 -13.16
CA GLY A 290 2.31 -77.12 -12.73
C GLY A 290 2.72 -75.66 -12.94
N VAL A 291 2.39 -74.81 -11.96
CA VAL A 291 3.12 -73.57 -11.72
C VAL A 291 4.55 -73.93 -11.30
N ALA A 292 5.49 -73.83 -12.25
CA ALA A 292 6.90 -73.67 -11.94
C ALA A 292 7.13 -72.23 -11.43
N PRO A 293 8.03 -72.03 -10.46
CA PRO A 293 8.25 -70.73 -9.83
C PRO A 293 8.87 -69.74 -10.83
N GLN A 294 8.26 -68.57 -10.98
CA GLN A 294 8.84 -67.45 -11.70
C GLN A 294 10.05 -66.89 -10.93
N PRO A 295 11.08 -66.39 -11.63
CA PRO A 295 12.25 -65.80 -11.02
C PRO A 295 11.87 -64.50 -10.29
N GLU A 296 12.41 -64.39 -9.08
CA GLU A 296 12.36 -63.24 -8.18
C GLU A 296 12.82 -61.98 -8.93
N VAL A 297 11.85 -61.17 -9.35
CA VAL A 297 12.13 -59.81 -9.83
C VAL A 297 12.15 -58.95 -8.59
N ASP A 298 13.35 -58.50 -8.22
CA ASP A 298 13.57 -57.53 -7.15
C ASP A 298 12.58 -56.37 -7.29
N ALA A 299 11.59 -56.36 -6.41
CA ALA A 299 10.74 -55.21 -6.21
C ALA A 299 11.62 -54.07 -5.70
N VAL A 300 11.98 -53.15 -6.58
CA VAL A 300 12.56 -51.86 -6.21
C VAL A 300 11.56 -51.19 -5.27
N GLN A 301 11.84 -51.28 -3.98
CA GLN A 301 11.12 -50.53 -2.96
C GLN A 301 11.24 -49.04 -3.31
N PRO A 302 10.15 -48.26 -3.27
CA PRO A 302 10.29 -46.80 -3.33
C PRO A 302 11.22 -46.38 -2.19
N PRO A 303 12.09 -45.37 -2.39
CA PRO A 303 12.99 -44.94 -1.33
C PRO A 303 12.17 -44.59 -0.10
N THR A 304 12.42 -45.32 0.97
CA THR A 304 11.89 -45.05 2.29
C THR A 304 12.24 -43.61 2.63
N VAL A 305 11.23 -42.74 2.63
CA VAL A 305 11.36 -41.40 3.17
C VAL A 305 11.71 -41.59 4.64
N VAL A 306 12.99 -41.37 4.97
CA VAL A 306 13.42 -41.23 6.36
C VAL A 306 12.78 -39.94 6.87
N THR A 307 11.57 -40.06 7.38
CA THR A 307 10.97 -39.06 8.26
C THR A 307 11.97 -38.86 9.40
N ARG A 308 12.63 -37.70 9.41
CA ARG A 308 13.44 -37.28 10.56
C ARG A 308 12.49 -37.18 11.75
N GLY A 309 12.46 -38.25 12.54
CA GLY A 309 11.75 -38.29 13.81
C GLY A 309 12.37 -37.25 14.73
N ILE A 310 11.53 -36.32 15.17
CA ILE A 310 11.80 -35.33 16.21
C ILE A 310 12.61 -34.12 15.68
N PRO A 311 12.04 -32.89 15.65
CA PRO A 311 12.85 -31.70 15.43
C PRO A 311 13.89 -31.61 16.53
N LEU A 312 15.12 -31.21 16.18
CA LEU A 312 16.18 -30.97 17.16
C LEU A 312 15.61 -30.15 18.33
N PRO A 313 15.80 -30.57 19.59
CA PRO A 313 15.39 -29.78 20.73
C PRO A 313 16.05 -28.40 20.61
N PHE A 314 15.27 -27.34 20.76
CA PHE A 314 15.80 -25.98 20.84
C PHE A 314 16.78 -25.93 22.02
N LEU A 315 18.07 -25.94 21.73
CA LEU A 315 19.09 -25.67 22.73
C LEU A 315 18.89 -24.23 23.17
N ARG A 316 18.34 -24.02 24.37
CA ARG A 316 18.42 -22.76 25.10
C ARG A 316 19.69 -22.82 25.95
N PRO A 317 20.86 -22.44 25.42
CA PRO A 317 22.06 -22.43 26.24
C PRO A 317 21.81 -21.47 27.42
N GLN A 318 21.84 -22.01 28.63
CA GLN A 318 21.80 -21.23 29.86
C GLN A 318 23.21 -20.82 30.30
N ALA A 319 24.25 -21.31 29.60
CA ALA A 319 25.65 -21.01 29.88
C ALA A 319 26.47 -20.96 28.58
N GLY A 320 27.55 -20.17 28.59
CA GLY A 320 28.50 -20.09 27.49
C GLY A 320 29.24 -21.42 27.30
N PHE A 321 29.25 -21.95 26.08
CA PHE A 321 29.82 -23.27 25.77
C PHE A 321 31.32 -23.39 26.04
N THR A 322 32.06 -22.28 26.01
CA THR A 322 33.51 -22.24 26.21
C THR A 322 33.93 -21.88 27.64
N THR A 323 33.07 -21.17 28.37
CA THR A 323 33.41 -20.61 29.69
C THR A 323 32.64 -21.26 30.84
N GLY A 324 31.54 -21.97 30.57
CA GLY A 324 30.67 -22.58 31.60
C GLY A 324 29.91 -21.56 32.46
N THR A 325 30.06 -20.27 32.18
CA THR A 325 29.40 -19.18 32.90
C THR A 325 27.96 -19.02 32.41
N ALA A 326 27.03 -18.81 33.34
CA ALA A 326 25.62 -18.61 33.01
C ALA A 326 25.45 -17.42 32.06
N LEU A 327 24.69 -17.60 30.98
CA LEU A 327 24.35 -16.53 30.05
C LEU A 327 23.34 -15.61 30.75
N SER A 328 23.78 -14.39 31.07
CA SER A 328 22.94 -13.39 31.71
C SER A 328 21.71 -13.06 30.86
N ASP A 329 20.55 -12.93 31.51
CA ASP A 329 19.27 -12.57 30.88
C ASP A 329 19.43 -11.28 30.04
N PRO A 330 19.18 -11.31 28.71
CA PRO A 330 19.27 -10.14 27.86
C PRO A 330 18.32 -9.00 28.26
N ARG A 331 17.33 -9.25 29.13
CA ARG A 331 16.44 -8.23 29.71
C ARG A 331 17.10 -7.32 30.76
N ARG A 332 18.32 -7.65 31.23
CA ARG A 332 19.02 -6.89 32.29
C ARG A 332 20.04 -5.86 31.78
N PHE A 333 20.17 -5.66 30.46
CA PHE A 333 21.07 -4.65 29.89
C PHE A 333 20.38 -3.29 29.70
N LEU A 334 19.70 -2.78 30.71
CA LEU A 334 19.42 -1.35 30.77
C LEU A 334 20.58 -0.70 31.54
N PRO A 335 21.32 0.25 30.94
CA PRO A 335 22.34 0.99 31.67
C PRO A 335 21.68 1.68 32.87
N GLU A 336 22.40 1.74 34.00
CA GLU A 336 21.87 2.46 35.16
C GLU A 336 21.57 3.91 34.78
N PRO A 337 20.44 4.49 35.23
CA PRO A 337 20.10 5.87 34.93
C PRO A 337 21.22 6.81 35.38
N VAL A 338 21.88 7.46 34.42
CA VAL A 338 22.89 8.47 34.70
C VAL A 338 22.21 9.83 34.77
N ALA A 339 22.40 10.55 35.88
CA ALA A 339 21.95 11.91 36.00
C ALA A 339 22.60 12.78 34.91
N VAL A 340 21.76 13.44 34.11
CA VAL A 340 22.21 14.33 33.03
C VAL A 340 22.68 15.67 33.61
N SER A 341 23.59 16.34 32.91
CA SER A 341 24.04 17.67 33.34
C SER A 341 22.93 18.70 33.21
N VAL A 342 22.95 19.76 34.03
CA VAL A 342 21.95 20.85 33.99
C VAL A 342 21.89 21.52 32.61
N ASP A 343 23.01 21.57 31.88
CA ASP A 343 23.03 22.11 30.52
C ASP A 343 22.37 21.16 29.51
N THR A 344 22.52 19.85 29.70
CA THR A 344 21.81 18.81 28.94
C THR A 344 20.31 18.87 29.19
N GLU A 345 19.88 19.03 30.44
CA GLU A 345 18.46 19.19 30.79
C GLU A 345 17.86 20.44 30.13
N ARG A 346 18.56 21.58 30.18
CA ARG A 346 18.14 22.82 29.49
C ARG A 346 18.10 22.69 27.97
N ALA A 347 18.98 21.87 27.38
CA ALA A 347 18.96 21.60 25.94
C ALA A 347 17.77 20.70 25.56
N ILE A 348 17.48 19.68 26.36
CA ILE A 348 16.32 18.79 26.20
C ILE A 348 15.02 19.59 26.37
N GLY A 349 14.91 20.45 27.38
CA GLY A 349 13.74 21.30 27.59
C GLY A 349 13.43 22.17 26.36
N ARG A 350 14.44 22.82 25.77
CA ARG A 350 14.27 23.61 24.54
C ARG A 350 13.88 22.78 23.31
N LEU A 351 14.31 21.53 23.25
CA LEU A 351 13.91 20.57 22.21
C LEU A 351 12.45 20.13 22.40
N MET A 352 12.03 19.88 23.64
CA MET A 352 10.65 19.51 23.97
C MET A 352 9.68 20.68 23.78
N GLU A 353 10.06 21.92 24.11
CA GLU A 353 9.26 23.12 23.84
C GLU A 353 9.02 23.37 22.34
N ARG A 354 9.92 22.87 21.49
CA ARG A 354 9.79 22.90 20.02
C ARG A 354 9.08 21.69 19.43
N SER A 355 8.76 20.69 20.24
CA SER A 355 8.08 19.49 19.75
C SER A 355 6.60 19.81 19.54
N VAL A 356 6.15 19.61 18.30
CA VAL A 356 4.73 19.76 17.93
C VAL A 356 3.95 18.71 18.74
N PRO A 357 2.81 19.07 19.37
CA PRO A 357 1.96 18.09 20.03
C PRO A 357 1.67 16.95 19.06
N VAL A 358 1.84 15.71 19.53
CA VAL A 358 1.55 14.52 18.74
C VAL A 358 0.07 14.57 18.41
N THR A 359 -0.25 14.94 17.17
CA THR A 359 -1.62 14.88 16.68
C THR A 359 -2.02 13.42 16.67
N ILE A 360 -3.04 13.09 17.47
CA ILE A 360 -3.71 11.80 17.44
C ILE A 360 -4.09 11.55 15.98
N PRO A 361 -3.76 10.39 15.38
CA PRO A 361 -4.35 10.06 14.09
C PRO A 361 -5.86 9.90 14.31
N GLU A 362 -6.63 10.96 14.07
CA GLU A 362 -8.05 10.91 13.75
C GLU A 362 -8.17 10.30 12.35
N GLY A 363 -7.84 9.01 12.25
CA GLY A 363 -7.83 8.25 11.01
C GLY A 363 -8.52 6.90 11.20
N PRO A 364 -9.14 6.32 10.15
CA PRO A 364 -10.10 5.23 10.30
C PRO A 364 -9.50 4.01 11.01
N PRO A 365 -10.30 3.26 11.79
CA PRO A 365 -9.84 2.19 12.71
C PRO A 365 -9.36 0.91 12.02
N ILE A 366 -8.97 0.99 10.74
CA ILE A 366 -8.72 -0.15 9.86
C ILE A 366 -7.52 0.18 8.97
N LEU A 367 -6.54 -0.74 8.92
CA LEU A 367 -5.38 -0.70 8.03
C LEU A 367 -5.82 -0.61 6.57
N ARG A 368 -4.99 -0.02 5.70
CA ARG A 368 -5.34 0.21 4.29
C ARG A 368 -5.62 -1.11 3.56
N GLU A 369 -4.83 -2.12 3.88
CA GLU A 369 -4.88 -3.48 3.34
C GLU A 369 -6.23 -4.15 3.60
N ASP A 370 -6.83 -3.87 4.75
CA ASP A 370 -8.10 -4.47 5.12
C ASP A 370 -9.30 -3.64 4.61
N ARG A 371 -9.11 -2.45 4.02
CA ARG A 371 -10.25 -1.66 3.49
C ARG A 371 -10.78 -2.15 2.15
N LEU A 372 -9.98 -2.87 1.37
CA LEU A 372 -10.22 -3.10 -0.06
C LEU A 372 -10.15 -4.58 -0.50
N ALA A 373 -9.79 -5.51 0.39
CA ALA A 373 -9.62 -6.92 0.04
C ALA A 373 -10.94 -7.72 0.09
N ASP A 374 -11.16 -8.62 -0.87
CA ASP A 374 -12.08 -9.77 -0.74
C ASP A 374 -11.33 -10.92 -0.05
N PRO A 375 -11.49 -11.09 1.27
CA PRO A 375 -10.59 -11.91 2.04
C PRO A 375 -10.96 -13.38 1.91
N GLN A 376 -9.98 -14.24 1.65
CA GLN A 376 -10.18 -15.69 1.54
C GLN A 376 -9.53 -16.45 2.70
N GLY A 377 -10.17 -17.57 3.09
CA GLY A 377 -9.62 -18.48 4.09
C GLY A 377 -9.42 -17.82 5.47
N ILE A 378 -8.18 -17.80 5.96
CA ILE A 378 -7.87 -17.27 7.31
C ILE A 378 -7.99 -15.74 7.35
N GLU A 379 -7.77 -15.05 6.23
CA GLU A 379 -7.96 -13.59 6.15
C GLU A 379 -9.42 -13.19 6.38
N TYR A 380 -10.37 -14.04 5.96
CA TYR A 380 -11.79 -13.81 6.20
C TYR A 380 -12.13 -13.78 7.69
N ARG A 381 -11.43 -14.58 8.51
CA ARG A 381 -11.59 -14.56 9.97
C ARG A 381 -11.14 -13.23 10.55
N LEU A 382 -9.95 -12.74 10.16
CA LEU A 382 -9.50 -11.42 10.59
C LEU A 382 -10.48 -10.34 10.15
N ARG A 383 -10.99 -10.42 8.91
CA ARG A 383 -12.01 -9.49 8.42
C ARG A 383 -13.27 -9.49 9.27
N THR A 384 -13.74 -10.67 9.66
CA THR A 384 -14.95 -10.81 10.50
C THR A 384 -14.75 -10.12 11.86
N ILE A 385 -13.54 -10.22 12.44
CA ILE A 385 -13.18 -9.51 13.69
C ILE A 385 -13.17 -8.00 13.48
N ILE A 386 -12.60 -7.54 12.36
CA ILE A 386 -12.52 -6.12 12.01
C ILE A 386 -13.92 -5.52 11.81
N ASP A 387 -14.76 -6.18 11.00
CA ASP A 387 -16.10 -5.70 10.67
C ASP A 387 -17.11 -5.88 11.80
N GLY A 388 -16.86 -6.81 12.72
CA GLY A 388 -17.67 -7.07 13.91
C GLY A 388 -17.15 -6.33 15.15
N PRO A 389 -16.50 -7.02 16.09
CA PRO A 389 -16.18 -6.48 17.41
C PRO A 389 -15.31 -5.21 17.38
N ILE A 390 -14.35 -5.10 16.46
CA ILE A 390 -13.53 -3.87 16.33
C ILE A 390 -14.37 -2.67 15.89
N ARG A 391 -15.26 -2.86 14.92
CA ARG A 391 -16.15 -1.79 14.42
C ARG A 391 -17.21 -1.39 15.44
N LEU A 392 -17.66 -2.35 16.25
CA LEU A 392 -18.62 -2.15 17.33
C LEU A 392 -17.99 -1.66 18.64
N PHE A 393 -16.67 -1.40 18.66
CA PHE A 393 -15.93 -1.02 19.86
C PHE A 393 -16.00 -2.05 21.00
N ALA A 394 -16.31 -3.31 20.69
CA ALA A 394 -16.32 -4.44 21.61
C ALA A 394 -14.90 -5.00 21.77
N TRP A 395 -14.04 -4.25 22.46
CA TRP A 395 -12.58 -4.48 22.48
C TRP A 395 -12.16 -5.78 23.18
N GLU A 396 -12.86 -6.18 24.25
CA GLU A 396 -12.57 -7.41 24.99
C GLU A 396 -12.89 -8.64 24.12
N GLU A 397 -14.04 -8.64 23.45
CA GLU A 397 -14.43 -9.67 22.48
C GLU A 397 -13.45 -9.70 21.28
N ALA A 398 -13.02 -8.53 20.80
CA ALA A 398 -12.01 -8.46 19.74
C ALA A 398 -10.71 -9.14 20.15
N ILE A 399 -10.22 -8.92 21.38
CA ILE A 399 -8.99 -9.54 21.89
C ILE A 399 -9.14 -11.06 21.94
N GLU A 400 -10.25 -11.59 22.45
CA GLU A 400 -10.48 -13.05 22.50
C GLU A 400 -10.47 -13.68 21.10
N GLN A 401 -11.16 -13.06 20.14
CA GLN A 401 -11.21 -13.57 18.77
C GLN A 401 -9.85 -13.44 18.07
N ILE A 402 -9.09 -12.38 18.36
CA ILE A 402 -7.72 -12.19 17.85
C ILE A 402 -6.76 -13.23 18.44
N ASP A 403 -6.87 -13.56 19.72
CA ASP A 403 -6.04 -14.59 20.36
C ASP A 403 -6.35 -15.98 19.79
N ALA A 404 -7.63 -16.27 19.54
CA ALA A 404 -8.04 -17.47 18.83
C ALA A 404 -7.46 -17.52 17.40
N LEU A 405 -7.44 -16.39 16.68
CA LEU A 405 -6.83 -16.29 15.36
C LEU A 405 -5.30 -16.48 15.41
N ALA A 406 -4.62 -15.86 16.37
CA ALA A 406 -3.17 -15.92 16.56
C ALA A 406 -2.66 -17.32 16.91
N SER A 407 -3.53 -18.21 17.41
CA SER A 407 -3.22 -19.62 17.64
C SER A 407 -3.03 -20.45 16.36
N LEU A 408 -3.52 -19.94 15.22
CA LEU A 408 -3.42 -20.59 13.92
C LEU A 408 -2.05 -20.34 13.27
N PRO A 409 -1.62 -21.19 12.31
CA PRO A 409 -0.42 -20.91 11.52
C PRO A 409 -0.67 -19.75 10.55
N LEU A 410 -0.44 -18.52 11.03
CA LEU A 410 -0.61 -17.31 10.23
C LEU A 410 0.62 -17.02 9.36
N PRO A 411 0.44 -16.65 8.06
CA PRO A 411 1.50 -16.05 7.26
C PRO A 411 1.98 -14.74 7.92
N SER A 412 3.24 -14.35 7.67
CA SER A 412 3.90 -13.27 8.41
C SER A 412 3.17 -11.92 8.29
N ASP A 413 2.65 -11.59 7.11
CA ASP A 413 1.84 -10.39 6.88
C ASP A 413 0.55 -10.39 7.73
N LEU A 414 -0.24 -11.47 7.65
CA LEU A 414 -1.49 -11.58 8.42
C LEU A 414 -1.23 -11.60 9.93
N ARG A 415 -0.11 -12.17 10.35
CA ARG A 415 0.36 -12.13 11.74
C ARG A 415 0.64 -10.69 12.18
N ALA A 416 1.33 -9.90 11.37
CA ALA A 416 1.60 -8.50 11.67
C ALA A 416 0.32 -7.66 11.76
N ARG A 417 -0.64 -7.86 10.85
CA ARG A 417 -1.98 -7.25 10.93
C ARG A 417 -2.71 -7.65 12.20
N THR A 418 -2.67 -8.94 12.57
CA THR A 418 -3.26 -9.46 13.81
C THR A 418 -2.68 -8.75 15.04
N HIS A 419 -1.36 -8.61 15.12
CA HIS A 419 -0.69 -7.85 16.19
C HIS A 419 -1.11 -6.38 16.21
N TYR A 420 -1.23 -5.73 15.04
CA TYR A 420 -1.69 -4.34 14.96
C TYR A 420 -3.07 -4.14 15.59
N TYR A 421 -4.05 -4.98 15.21
CA TYR A 421 -5.41 -4.89 15.76
C TYR A 421 -5.49 -5.30 17.23
N ARG A 422 -4.66 -6.25 17.67
CA ARG A 422 -4.51 -6.58 19.09
C ARG A 422 -4.02 -5.39 19.90
N GLY A 423 -2.98 -4.71 19.41
CA GLY A 423 -2.42 -3.51 20.04
C GLY A 423 -3.43 -2.38 20.13
N ARG A 424 -4.28 -2.22 19.11
CA ARG A 424 -5.40 -1.26 19.12
C ARG A 424 -6.43 -1.59 20.20
N ALA A 425 -6.87 -2.84 20.29
CA ALA A 425 -7.85 -3.25 21.29
C ALA A 425 -7.30 -3.14 22.72
N LEU A 426 -6.04 -3.54 22.94
CA LEU A 426 -5.35 -3.41 24.23
C LEU A 426 -5.19 -1.95 24.66
N HIS A 427 -4.85 -1.05 23.71
CA HIS A 427 -4.77 0.38 24.01
C HIS A 427 -6.14 0.92 24.44
N ALA A 428 -7.21 0.51 23.74
CA ALA A 428 -8.56 0.97 24.03
C ALA A 428 -9.08 0.55 25.42
N ILE A 429 -8.66 -0.62 25.92
CA ILE A 429 -8.99 -1.08 27.29
C ILE A 429 -8.04 -0.56 28.36
N GLY A 430 -6.98 0.18 27.99
CA GLY A 430 -6.03 0.80 28.91
C GLY A 430 -4.77 -0.03 29.22
N GLU A 431 -4.59 -1.20 28.60
CA GLU A 431 -3.41 -2.07 28.73
C GLU A 431 -2.26 -1.54 27.85
N ARG A 432 -1.74 -0.37 28.24
CA ARG A 432 -0.80 0.43 27.44
C ARG A 432 0.53 -0.27 27.18
N ARG A 433 1.05 -1.03 28.14
CA ARG A 433 2.37 -1.67 28.02
C ARG A 433 2.31 -2.83 27.03
N GLU A 434 1.25 -3.61 27.09
CA GLU A 434 0.96 -4.73 26.22
C GLU A 434 0.67 -4.23 24.81
N ALA A 435 -0.15 -3.18 24.68
CA ALA A 435 -0.39 -2.51 23.40
C ALA A 435 0.91 -2.04 22.73
N LEU A 436 1.83 -1.44 23.50
CA LEU A 436 3.14 -1.02 22.97
C LEU A 436 3.93 -2.18 22.36
N LEU A 437 3.95 -3.34 23.02
CA LEU A 437 4.66 -4.52 22.53
C LEU A 437 4.05 -5.04 21.23
N GLU A 438 2.72 -5.07 21.14
CA GLU A 438 2.02 -5.47 19.92
C GLU A 438 2.37 -4.56 18.74
N PHE A 439 2.40 -3.24 18.95
CA PHE A 439 2.79 -2.30 17.88
C PHE A 439 4.27 -2.42 17.51
N LEU A 440 5.16 -2.80 18.43
CA LEU A 440 6.56 -3.04 18.09
C LEU A 440 6.73 -4.25 17.17
N VAL A 441 5.89 -5.28 17.33
CA VAL A 441 5.85 -6.45 16.44
C VAL A 441 5.22 -6.07 15.10
N ALA A 442 4.08 -5.39 15.09
CA ALA A 442 3.40 -4.98 13.87
C ALA A 442 4.21 -4.00 13.00
N ARG A 443 5.11 -3.22 13.61
CA ARG A 443 5.95 -2.21 12.94
C ARG A 443 6.83 -2.77 11.81
N GLU A 444 7.16 -4.07 11.83
CA GLU A 444 7.94 -4.69 10.75
C GLU A 444 7.23 -4.56 9.39
N TYR A 445 5.90 -4.64 9.37
CA TYR A 445 5.08 -4.55 8.17
C TYR A 445 4.29 -3.24 8.07
N HIS A 446 3.83 -2.68 9.20
CA HIS A 446 3.00 -1.48 9.27
C HIS A 446 3.70 -0.36 10.03
N TYR A 447 4.83 0.12 9.50
CA TYR A 447 5.70 1.05 10.21
C TYR A 447 5.02 2.38 10.54
N ALA A 448 4.38 3.04 9.58
CA ALA A 448 3.83 4.39 9.76
C ALA A 448 2.69 4.40 10.79
N GLU A 449 1.77 3.45 10.66
CA GLU A 449 0.60 3.27 11.52
C GLU A 449 1.03 2.86 12.93
N SER A 450 1.94 1.88 13.06
CA SER A 450 2.43 1.43 14.36
C SER A 450 3.24 2.52 15.06
N GLN A 451 4.03 3.31 14.34
CA GLN A 451 4.81 4.42 14.92
C GLN A 451 3.94 5.58 15.40
N ALA A 452 2.76 5.79 14.81
CA ALA A 452 1.80 6.74 15.34
C ALA A 452 1.31 6.29 16.73
N TRP A 453 0.91 5.03 16.85
CA TRP A 453 0.43 4.46 18.12
C TRP A 453 1.51 4.33 19.20
N ILE A 454 2.72 3.91 18.83
CA ILE A 454 3.87 3.86 19.74
C ILE A 454 4.12 5.23 20.37
N ARG A 455 4.10 6.31 19.57
CA ARG A 455 4.29 7.67 20.08
C ARG A 455 3.19 8.10 21.05
N VAL A 456 1.93 7.80 20.74
CA VAL A 456 0.78 8.07 21.62
C VAL A 456 0.93 7.36 22.95
N ILE A 457 1.18 6.04 22.91
CA ILE A 457 1.30 5.22 24.12
C ILE A 457 2.47 5.65 24.99
N LEU A 458 3.63 5.96 24.40
CA LEU A 458 4.79 6.45 25.14
C LEU A 458 4.53 7.80 25.81
N ALA A 459 3.80 8.71 25.15
CA ALA A 459 3.41 9.98 25.74
C ALA A 459 2.45 9.79 26.94
N GLU A 460 1.46 8.89 26.83
CA GLU A 460 0.54 8.57 27.92
C GLU A 460 1.27 7.92 29.11
N LEU A 461 2.20 7.00 28.85
CA LEU A 461 3.00 6.36 29.89
C LEU A 461 3.93 7.36 30.60
N ALA A 462 4.53 8.29 29.84
CA ALA A 462 5.37 9.34 30.41
C ALA A 462 4.55 10.34 31.26
N GLY A 463 3.35 10.73 30.81
CA GLY A 463 2.44 11.58 31.58
C GLY A 463 1.92 10.93 32.86
N SER A 464 1.74 9.60 32.85
CA SER A 464 1.32 8.84 34.04
C SER A 464 2.43 8.76 35.11
N ALA A 465 3.71 8.77 34.67
CA ALA A 465 4.86 8.75 35.56
C ALA A 465 5.10 10.09 36.27
N THR A 466 4.84 11.22 35.60
CA THR A 466 4.95 12.56 36.19
C THR A 466 3.79 12.90 37.14
N ALA A 467 2.58 12.41 36.87
CA ALA A 467 1.43 12.55 37.77
C ALA A 467 1.62 11.76 39.09
N SER A 468 2.32 10.63 39.04
CA SER A 468 2.61 9.82 40.24
C SER A 468 3.74 10.39 41.11
N GLN A 469 4.55 11.31 40.59
CA GLN A 469 5.64 11.96 41.35
C GLN A 469 5.24 13.29 42.00
N THR A 470 4.10 13.88 41.63
CA THR A 470 3.61 15.16 42.17
C THR A 470 2.56 15.01 43.27
N GLY A 471 2.21 13.77 43.64
CA GLY A 471 1.41 13.46 44.82
C GLY A 471 2.28 13.15 46.04
N PHE A 472 2.92 14.17 46.62
CA PHE A 472 3.40 14.18 48.00
C PHE A 472 3.23 15.58 48.61
#